data_AF-A0A7K2LSE0-F1
#
_entry.id   AF-A0A7K2LSE0-F1
#
_cell.length_a   1.000
_cell.length_b   1.000
_cell.length_c   1.000
_cell.angle_alpha   90.00
_cell.angle_beta   90.00
_cell.angle_gamma   90.00
#
_symmetry.space_group_name_H-M   'P 1'
#
loop_
_entity.id
_entity.type
_entity.pdbx_description
1 polymer ?
#
loop_
_entity_poly.entity_id
_entity_poly.type
_entity_poly.pdbx_seq_one_letter_code
_entity_poly.pdbx_strand_id
1 'polypeptide(L)'
;LALVRGDLRALARDGERSRTLFRALGDRWGEVQTVSPLAALAEIKGEYAQAERCQREGLEMARELGLRAEVSARLSGLGRLALLARDFERARDLHQRARRIAVEQGYRYGEIHADMGLALGARRCGDLDAAEAFLLRIRDRHAEVSSPAGDHLLHAELGFLAELRGDAEQAAAHHLRGLAIARTLDEPRALALCLEGLAGVAALAGD
;
A
#
# COMPACT_ATOMS: atom_id res chain seq x y z
N LEU A 1 -1.82 -13.06 -9.31
CA LEU A 1 -3.18 -13.46 -9.74
C LEU A 1 -4.09 -13.84 -8.56
N ALA A 2 -3.71 -14.77 -7.67
CA ALA A 2 -4.56 -15.16 -6.53
C ALA A 2 -4.93 -13.99 -5.60
N LEU A 3 -3.95 -13.15 -5.20
CA LEU A 3 -4.21 -11.97 -4.36
C LEU A 3 -5.16 -10.97 -5.03
N VAL A 4 -4.94 -10.67 -6.32
CA VAL A 4 -5.77 -9.73 -7.10
C VAL A 4 -7.19 -10.27 -7.27
N ARG A 5 -7.36 -11.57 -7.46
CA ARG A 5 -8.66 -12.24 -7.60
C ARG A 5 -9.33 -12.57 -6.25
N GLY A 6 -8.71 -12.22 -5.12
CA GLY A 6 -9.23 -12.54 -3.79
C GLY A 6 -9.22 -14.03 -3.41
N ASP A 7 -8.47 -14.89 -4.12
CA ASP A 7 -8.30 -16.31 -3.77
C ASP A 7 -7.28 -16.47 -2.64
N LEU A 8 -7.73 -16.18 -1.42
CA LEU A 8 -6.91 -16.27 -0.21
C LEU A 8 -6.48 -17.71 0.11
N ARG A 9 -7.23 -18.72 -0.33
CA ARG A 9 -6.90 -20.13 -0.10
C ARG A 9 -5.73 -20.57 -0.95
N ALA A 10 -5.75 -20.25 -2.24
CA ALA A 10 -4.60 -20.52 -3.12
C ALA A 10 -3.37 -19.73 -2.66
N LEU A 11 -3.55 -18.46 -2.27
CA LEU A 11 -2.46 -17.63 -1.73
C LEU A 11 -1.79 -18.27 -0.51
N ALA A 12 -2.59 -18.77 0.44
CA ALA A 12 -2.09 -19.47 1.63
C ALA A 12 -1.30 -20.72 1.25
N ARG A 13 -1.94 -21.63 0.50
CA ARG A 13 -1.37 -22.92 0.11
C ARG A 13 -0.07 -22.75 -0.67
N ASP A 14 -0.09 -21.91 -1.70
CA ASP A 14 1.03 -21.79 -2.63
C ASP A 14 2.17 -20.97 -2.02
N GLY A 15 1.85 -19.96 -1.20
CA GLY A 15 2.83 -19.18 -0.45
C GLY A 15 3.56 -20.01 0.62
N GLU A 16 2.84 -20.78 1.43
CA GLU A 16 3.42 -21.63 2.47
C GLU A 16 4.23 -22.79 1.87
N ARG A 17 3.71 -23.40 0.78
CA ARG A 17 4.43 -24.44 0.05
C ARG A 17 5.74 -23.90 -0.54
N SER A 18 5.70 -22.72 -1.18
CA SER A 18 6.89 -22.10 -1.75
C SER A 18 7.93 -21.79 -0.67
N ARG A 19 7.50 -21.22 0.47
CA ARG A 19 8.41 -20.92 1.59
C ARG A 19 9.07 -22.19 2.13
N THR A 20 8.31 -23.28 2.27
CA THR A 20 8.82 -24.58 2.71
C THR A 20 9.87 -25.13 1.74
N LEU A 21 9.59 -25.08 0.43
CA LEU A 21 10.49 -25.56 -0.61
C LEU A 21 11.78 -24.76 -0.67
N PHE A 22 11.70 -23.42 -0.71
CA PHE A 22 12.88 -22.56 -0.73
C PHE A 22 13.75 -22.77 0.50
N ARG A 23 13.15 -22.88 1.68
CA ARG A 23 13.87 -23.19 2.92
C ARG A 23 14.56 -24.55 2.89
N ALA A 24 13.89 -25.58 2.38
CA ALA A 24 14.48 -26.92 2.25
C ALA A 24 15.66 -26.93 1.26
N LEU A 25 15.64 -26.06 0.25
CA LEU A 25 16.72 -25.88 -0.73
C LEU A 25 17.82 -24.93 -0.25
N GLY A 26 17.63 -24.22 0.87
CA GLY A 26 18.52 -23.14 1.30
C GLY A 26 18.48 -21.90 0.40
N ASP A 27 17.45 -21.75 -0.44
CA ASP A 27 17.28 -20.60 -1.33
C ASP A 27 16.71 -19.40 -0.58
N ARG A 28 17.61 -18.59 -0.03
CA ARG A 28 17.25 -17.38 0.73
C ARG A 28 16.60 -16.32 -0.14
N TRP A 29 16.97 -16.22 -1.43
CA TRP A 29 16.35 -15.24 -2.34
C TRP A 29 14.90 -15.63 -2.62
N GLY A 30 14.64 -16.91 -2.89
CA GLY A 30 13.30 -17.45 -3.02
C GLY A 30 12.46 -17.27 -1.76
N GLU A 31 13.03 -17.51 -0.57
CA GLU A 31 12.33 -17.26 0.71
C GLU A 31 11.87 -15.79 0.84
N VAL A 32 12.71 -14.81 0.46
CA VAL A 32 12.34 -13.38 0.49
C VAL A 32 11.13 -13.09 -0.38
N GLN A 33 11.03 -13.71 -1.56
CA GLN A 33 9.89 -13.50 -2.48
C GLN A 33 8.55 -13.97 -1.90
N THR A 34 8.57 -14.89 -0.92
CA THR A 34 7.35 -15.36 -0.25
C THR A 34 6.81 -14.38 0.80
N VAL A 35 7.61 -13.40 1.22
CA VAL A 35 7.26 -12.49 2.33
C VAL A 35 6.06 -11.61 1.98
N SER A 36 6.09 -10.94 0.82
CA SER A 36 5.01 -10.06 0.38
C SER A 36 3.63 -10.75 0.35
N PRO A 37 3.44 -11.89 -0.35
CA PRO A 37 2.14 -12.56 -0.39
C PRO A 37 1.68 -13.08 0.98
N LEU A 38 2.59 -13.62 1.81
CA LEU A 38 2.23 -14.18 3.12
C LEU A 38 1.91 -13.10 4.15
N ALA A 39 2.66 -11.99 4.16
CA ALA A 39 2.35 -10.85 5.00
C ALA A 39 1.01 -10.21 4.60
N ALA A 40 0.76 -10.02 3.30
CA ALA A 40 -0.52 -9.50 2.81
C ALA A 40 -1.70 -10.41 3.20
N LEU A 41 -1.54 -11.73 3.12
CA LEU A 41 -2.55 -12.69 3.57
C LEU A 41 -2.84 -12.56 5.07
N ALA A 42 -1.79 -12.53 5.90
CA ALA A 42 -1.93 -12.35 7.35
C ALA A 42 -2.66 -11.04 7.67
N GLU A 43 -2.35 -9.95 6.96
CA GLU A 43 -3.04 -8.67 7.14
C GLU A 43 -4.50 -8.70 6.74
N ILE A 44 -4.84 -9.37 5.63
CA ILE A 44 -6.23 -9.55 5.20
C ILE A 44 -7.03 -10.35 6.24
N LYS A 45 -6.39 -11.30 6.92
CA LYS A 45 -6.99 -12.07 8.02
C LYS A 45 -7.02 -11.33 9.36
N GLY A 46 -6.43 -10.14 9.45
CA GLY A 46 -6.27 -9.40 10.72
C GLY A 46 -5.18 -9.96 11.64
N GLU A 47 -4.34 -10.87 11.16
CA GLU A 47 -3.24 -11.50 11.90
C GLU A 47 -1.99 -10.59 11.91
N TYR A 48 -2.13 -9.35 12.38
CA TYR A 48 -1.11 -8.30 12.24
C TYR A 48 0.24 -8.66 12.87
N ALA A 49 0.24 -9.39 14.00
CA ALA A 49 1.47 -9.87 14.62
C ALA A 49 2.23 -10.88 13.73
N GLN A 50 1.50 -11.74 13.02
CA GLN A 50 2.10 -12.68 12.07
C GLN A 50 2.66 -11.96 10.85
N ALA A 51 1.93 -10.95 10.36
CA ALA A 51 2.42 -10.10 9.28
C ALA A 51 3.69 -9.34 9.67
N GLU A 52 3.75 -8.77 10.88
CA GLU A 52 4.95 -8.07 11.37
C GLU A 52 6.15 -9.02 11.46
N ARG A 53 5.97 -10.22 12.01
CA ARG A 53 7.04 -11.25 12.03
C ARG A 53 7.55 -11.55 10.64
N CYS A 54 6.64 -11.82 9.70
CA CYS A 54 7.00 -12.14 8.32
C CYS A 54 7.78 -10.99 7.64
N GLN A 55 7.35 -9.74 7.83
CA GLN A 55 8.05 -8.57 7.30
C GLN A 55 9.43 -8.37 7.94
N ARG A 56 9.59 -8.62 9.24
CA ARG A 56 10.88 -8.51 9.96
C ARG A 56 11.87 -9.59 9.52
N GLU A 57 11.44 -10.86 9.47
CA GLU A 57 12.26 -11.96 8.95
C GLU A 57 12.69 -11.67 7.51
N GLY A 58 11.76 -11.19 6.67
CA GLY A 58 12.06 -10.77 5.31
C GLY A 58 13.04 -9.60 5.21
N LEU A 59 12.96 -8.65 6.14
CA LEU A 59 13.86 -7.50 6.20
C LEU A 59 15.29 -7.93 6.56
N GLU A 60 15.44 -8.86 7.49
CA GLU A 60 16.73 -9.45 7.86
C GLU A 60 17.34 -10.19 6.67
N MET A 61 16.57 -11.07 6.02
CA MET A 61 16.99 -11.77 4.80
C MET A 61 17.41 -10.80 3.68
N ALA A 62 16.62 -9.77 3.42
CA ALA A 62 16.93 -8.79 2.38
C ALA A 62 18.22 -8.03 2.68
N ARG A 63 18.52 -7.75 3.97
CA ARG A 63 19.77 -7.12 4.38
C ARG A 63 20.96 -8.05 4.21
N GLU A 64 20.85 -9.31 4.64
CA GLU A 64 21.88 -10.35 4.48
C GLU A 64 22.28 -10.52 3.01
N LEU A 65 21.29 -10.50 2.12
CA LEU A 65 21.49 -10.67 0.68
C LEU A 65 21.85 -9.36 -0.07
N GLY A 66 21.91 -8.22 0.63
CA GLY A 66 22.17 -6.92 -0.01
C GLY A 66 21.06 -6.42 -0.95
N LEU A 67 19.83 -6.95 -0.84
CA LEU A 67 18.69 -6.63 -1.70
C LEU A 67 18.03 -5.32 -1.28
N ARG A 68 18.61 -4.18 -1.67
CA ARG A 68 18.16 -2.84 -1.26
C ARG A 68 16.69 -2.54 -1.62
N ALA A 69 16.23 -2.95 -2.79
CA ALA A 69 14.82 -2.79 -3.18
C ALA A 69 13.87 -3.57 -2.26
N GLU A 70 14.24 -4.80 -1.88
CA GLU A 70 13.47 -5.60 -0.93
C GLU A 70 13.49 -4.99 0.48
N VAL A 71 14.62 -4.43 0.92
CA VAL A 71 14.70 -3.69 2.19
C VAL A 71 13.69 -2.54 2.21
N SER A 72 13.61 -1.76 1.12
CA SER A 72 12.60 -0.69 0.98
C SER A 72 11.18 -1.25 1.07
N ALA A 73 10.88 -2.33 0.33
CA ALA A 73 9.56 -2.95 0.31
C ALA A 73 9.13 -3.49 1.69
N ARG A 74 10.05 -4.13 2.43
CA ARG A 74 9.77 -4.64 3.80
C ARG A 74 9.56 -3.50 4.80
N LEU A 75 10.34 -2.41 4.71
CA LEU A 75 10.13 -1.22 5.53
C LEU A 75 8.76 -0.58 5.26
N SER A 76 8.35 -0.46 4.00
CA SER A 76 6.99 0.01 3.65
C SER A 76 5.90 -0.93 4.17
N GLY A 77 6.12 -2.25 4.13
CA GLY A 77 5.22 -3.23 4.74
C GLY A 77 5.04 -3.04 6.24
N LEU A 78 6.15 -2.83 6.96
CA LEU A 78 6.12 -2.50 8.39
C LEU A 78 5.46 -1.15 8.67
N GLY A 79 5.68 -0.15 7.80
CA GLY A 79 5.03 1.16 7.90
C GLY A 79 3.52 1.05 7.79
N ARG A 80 3.02 0.22 6.86
CA ARG A 80 1.58 -0.06 6.73
C ARG A 80 1.00 -0.75 7.97
N LEU A 81 1.72 -1.69 8.57
CA LEU A 81 1.30 -2.31 9.84
C LEU A 81 1.23 -1.28 10.98
N ALA A 82 2.19 -0.35 11.04
CA ALA A 82 2.15 0.75 12.01
C ALA A 82 0.95 1.69 11.77
N LEU A 83 0.57 1.97 10.51
CA LEU A 83 -0.66 2.72 10.20
C LEU A 83 -1.92 2.02 10.70
N LEU A 84 -2.00 0.69 10.53
CA LEU A 84 -3.13 -0.11 11.03
C LEU A 84 -3.19 -0.09 12.56
N ALA A 85 -2.03 -0.07 13.22
CA ALA A 85 -1.93 0.10 14.67
C ALA A 85 -2.12 1.56 15.15
N ARG A 86 -2.37 2.51 14.24
CA ARG A 86 -2.45 3.96 14.50
C ARG A 86 -1.18 4.57 15.12
N ASP A 87 -0.03 3.92 14.96
CA ASP A 87 1.28 4.43 15.32
C ASP A 87 1.84 5.25 14.15
N PHE A 88 1.30 6.47 13.99
CA PHE A 88 1.58 7.33 12.84
C PHE A 88 3.04 7.81 12.81
N GLU A 89 3.66 8.00 13.98
CA GLU A 89 5.07 8.41 14.06
C GLU A 89 5.99 7.31 13.55
N ARG A 90 5.77 6.06 14.00
CA ARG A 90 6.54 4.91 13.52
C ARG A 90 6.27 4.63 12.05
N ALA A 91 5.02 4.74 11.60
CA ALA A 91 4.69 4.61 10.19
C ALA A 91 5.45 5.62 9.32
N ARG A 92 5.51 6.88 9.77
CA ARG A 92 6.26 7.94 9.10
C ARG A 92 7.75 7.62 9.02
N ASP A 93 8.41 7.21 10.11
CA ASP A 93 9.84 6.83 10.08
C ASP A 93 10.10 5.71 9.07
N LEU A 94 9.29 4.66 9.14
CA LEU A 94 9.45 3.47 8.30
C LEU A 94 9.28 3.81 6.81
N HIS A 95 8.24 4.57 6.46
CA HIS A 95 8.02 4.98 5.07
C HIS A 95 9.07 6.00 4.60
N GLN A 96 9.53 6.93 5.43
CA GLN A 96 10.62 7.86 5.06
C GLN A 96 11.92 7.11 4.76
N ARG A 97 12.25 6.10 5.57
CA ARG A 97 13.43 5.25 5.34
C ARG A 97 13.27 4.40 4.07
N ALA A 98 12.10 3.78 3.88
CA ALA A 98 11.80 3.04 2.66
C ALA A 98 11.95 3.91 1.41
N ARG A 99 11.40 5.12 1.44
CA ARG A 99 11.49 6.12 0.37
C ARG A 99 12.92 6.50 0.07
N ARG A 100 13.73 6.79 1.10
CA ARG A 100 15.15 7.15 0.92
C ARG A 100 15.90 6.05 0.16
N ILE A 101 15.71 4.79 0.56
CA ILE A 101 16.32 3.65 -0.10
C ILE A 101 15.81 3.52 -1.54
N ALA A 102 14.51 3.69 -1.78
CA ALA A 102 13.95 3.59 -3.12
C ALA A 102 14.53 4.65 -4.07
N VAL A 103 14.63 5.90 -3.62
CA VAL A 103 15.27 7.01 -4.35
C VAL A 103 16.74 6.70 -4.65
N GLU A 104 17.50 6.24 -3.65
CA GLU A 104 18.92 5.85 -3.81
C GLU A 104 19.13 4.74 -4.85
N GLN A 105 18.12 3.90 -5.07
CA GLN A 105 18.17 2.79 -6.02
C GLN A 105 17.50 3.09 -7.37
N GLY A 106 16.91 4.28 -7.54
CA GLY A 106 16.04 4.57 -8.68
C GLY A 106 14.82 3.65 -8.76
N TYR A 107 14.40 3.04 -7.64
CA TYR A 107 13.31 2.09 -7.57
C TYR A 107 11.96 2.81 -7.51
N ARG A 108 11.48 3.26 -8.66
CA ARG A 108 10.27 4.10 -8.79
C ARG A 108 9.01 3.51 -8.12
N TYR A 109 8.77 2.19 -8.23
CA TYR A 109 7.62 1.57 -7.55
C TYR A 109 7.74 1.63 -6.02
N GLY A 110 8.96 1.46 -5.48
CA GLY A 110 9.21 1.60 -4.05
C GLY A 110 8.99 3.02 -3.55
N GLU A 111 9.32 4.03 -4.37
CA GLU A 111 9.03 5.44 -4.07
C GLU A 111 7.53 5.69 -3.98
N ILE A 112 6.75 5.24 -4.97
CA ILE A 112 5.28 5.37 -4.98
C ILE A 112 4.67 4.72 -3.74
N HIS A 113 5.07 3.49 -3.41
CA HIS A 113 4.54 2.79 -2.24
C HIS A 113 4.87 3.51 -0.93
N ALA A 114 6.08 4.07 -0.80
CA ALA A 114 6.48 4.78 0.39
C ALA A 114 5.79 6.15 0.50
N ASP A 115 5.69 6.91 -0.59
CA ASP A 115 4.97 8.19 -0.64
C ASP A 115 3.47 7.98 -0.37
N MET A 116 2.86 6.89 -0.86
CA MET A 116 1.46 6.55 -0.57
C MET A 116 1.25 6.27 0.94
N GLY A 117 2.17 5.53 1.55
CA GLY A 117 2.15 5.31 3.00
C GLY A 117 2.30 6.60 3.82
N LEU A 118 3.15 7.53 3.36
CA LEU A 118 3.29 8.86 3.97
C LEU A 118 2.02 9.70 3.82
N ALA A 119 1.39 9.68 2.65
CA ALA A 119 0.12 10.37 2.41
C ALA A 119 -0.99 9.87 3.34
N LEU A 120 -1.16 8.55 3.42
CA LEU A 120 -2.12 7.88 4.31
C LEU A 120 -1.87 8.25 5.78
N GLY A 121 -0.61 8.23 6.22
CA GLY A 121 -0.24 8.61 7.59
C GLY A 121 -0.55 10.06 7.90
N ALA A 122 -0.14 10.98 7.00
CA ALA A 122 -0.37 12.41 7.13
C ALA A 122 -1.87 12.75 7.20
N ARG A 123 -2.67 12.18 6.30
CA ARG A 123 -4.13 12.38 6.30
C ARG A 123 -4.75 11.89 7.61
N ARG A 124 -4.37 10.70 8.08
CA ARG A 124 -4.93 10.11 9.32
C ARG A 124 -4.49 10.82 10.60
N CYS A 125 -3.39 11.56 10.58
CA CYS A 125 -2.99 12.42 11.68
C CYS A 125 -3.45 13.89 11.52
N GLY A 126 -4.23 14.20 10.48
CA GLY A 126 -4.81 15.53 10.24
C GLY A 126 -3.89 16.51 9.49
N ASP A 127 -2.70 16.09 9.07
CA ASP A 127 -1.79 16.90 8.26
C ASP A 127 -2.20 16.80 6.78
N LEU A 128 -3.27 17.51 6.42
CA LEU A 128 -3.85 17.46 5.08
C LEU A 128 -2.92 18.08 4.02
N ASP A 129 -2.11 19.08 4.38
CA ASP A 129 -1.17 19.70 3.44
C ASP A 129 -0.01 18.75 3.10
N ALA A 130 0.55 18.06 4.09
CA ALA A 130 1.58 17.05 3.81
C ALA A 130 1.00 15.88 3.01
N ALA A 131 -0.22 15.42 3.34
CA ALA A 131 -0.89 14.36 2.59
C ALA A 131 -1.04 14.72 1.10
N GLU A 132 -1.55 15.92 0.82
CA GLU A 132 -1.70 16.43 -0.55
C GLU A 132 -0.35 16.50 -1.26
N ALA A 133 0.69 17.04 -0.61
CA ALA A 133 2.02 17.14 -1.20
C ALA A 133 2.62 15.77 -1.60
N PHE A 134 2.35 14.71 -0.83
CA PHE A 134 2.75 13.35 -1.20
C PHE A 134 1.91 12.79 -2.36
N LEU A 135 0.60 13.02 -2.39
CA LEU A 135 -0.28 12.55 -3.47
C LEU A 135 0.03 13.25 -4.80
N LEU A 136 0.23 14.57 -4.80
CA LEU A 136 0.64 15.33 -5.99
C LEU A 136 2.01 14.88 -6.49
N ARG A 137 2.93 14.56 -5.59
CA ARG A 137 4.22 13.97 -5.95
C ARG A 137 4.06 12.64 -6.68
N ILE A 138 3.19 11.75 -6.18
CA ILE A 138 2.92 10.47 -6.84
C ILE A 138 2.39 10.73 -8.25
N ARG A 139 1.39 11.60 -8.38
CA ARG A 139 0.79 11.97 -9.67
C ARG A 139 1.80 12.52 -10.65
N ASP A 140 2.61 13.49 -10.24
CA ASP A 140 3.43 14.30 -11.15
C ASP A 140 4.75 13.62 -11.51
N ARG A 141 5.40 12.95 -10.55
CA ARG A 141 6.71 12.31 -10.78
C ARG A 141 6.64 10.88 -11.30
N HIS A 142 5.47 10.25 -11.23
CA HIS A 142 5.30 8.86 -11.66
C HIS A 142 4.25 8.69 -12.76
N ALA A 143 3.79 9.77 -13.39
CA ALA A 143 2.88 9.74 -14.53
C ALA A 143 3.38 8.84 -15.69
N GLU A 144 4.70 8.73 -15.87
CA GLU A 144 5.32 7.91 -16.93
C GLU A 144 5.46 6.42 -16.57
N VAL A 145 5.25 6.06 -15.30
CA VAL A 145 5.48 4.68 -14.78
C VAL A 145 4.22 4.07 -14.20
N SER A 146 3.26 4.90 -13.76
CA SER A 146 1.96 4.43 -13.31
C SER A 146 1.15 4.00 -14.52
N SER A 147 0.68 2.75 -14.50
CA SER A 147 -0.46 2.39 -15.33
C SER A 147 -1.67 3.14 -14.77
N PRO A 148 -2.54 3.73 -15.60
CA PRO A 148 -3.80 4.31 -15.15
C PRO A 148 -4.64 3.34 -14.29
N ALA A 149 -4.39 2.03 -14.43
CA ALA A 149 -5.00 1.00 -13.59
C ALA A 149 -4.61 1.13 -12.09
N GLY A 150 -3.41 1.60 -11.75
CA GLY A 150 -2.93 1.73 -10.37
C GLY A 150 -3.39 3.00 -9.63
N ASP A 151 -4.03 3.94 -10.33
CA ASP A 151 -4.34 5.27 -9.80
C ASP A 151 -5.66 5.32 -9.00
N HIS A 152 -6.39 4.20 -8.87
CA HIS A 152 -7.62 4.16 -8.10
C HIS A 152 -7.41 4.60 -6.63
N LEU A 153 -6.29 4.19 -6.01
CA LEU A 153 -5.97 4.54 -4.63
C LEU A 153 -5.55 6.01 -4.52
N LEU A 154 -4.77 6.50 -5.48
CA LEU A 154 -4.41 7.92 -5.55
C LEU A 154 -5.66 8.79 -5.62
N HIS A 155 -6.61 8.44 -6.47
CA HIS A 155 -7.88 9.16 -6.57
C HIS A 155 -8.74 9.02 -5.32
N ALA A 156 -8.83 7.84 -4.71
CA ALA A 156 -9.56 7.68 -3.46
C ALA A 156 -8.98 8.56 -2.34
N GLU A 157 -7.65 8.61 -2.20
CA GLU A 157 -6.98 9.42 -1.17
C GLU A 157 -7.13 10.93 -1.41
N LEU A 158 -7.08 11.38 -2.67
CA LEU A 158 -7.41 12.77 -3.03
C LEU A 158 -8.88 13.10 -2.71
N GLY A 159 -9.79 12.15 -2.93
CA GLY A 159 -11.21 12.30 -2.60
C GLY A 159 -11.45 12.47 -1.10
N PHE A 160 -10.85 11.60 -0.27
CA PHE A 160 -10.93 11.72 1.19
C PHE A 160 -10.31 13.03 1.69
N LEU A 161 -9.27 13.52 1.03
CA LEU A 161 -8.64 14.79 1.38
C LEU A 161 -9.55 15.98 1.07
N ALA A 162 -10.22 15.97 -0.09
CA ALA A 162 -11.22 16.97 -0.44
C ALA A 162 -12.43 16.94 0.51
N GLU A 163 -12.90 15.74 0.89
CA GLU A 163 -13.98 15.57 1.87
C GLU A 163 -13.60 16.19 3.22
N LEU A 164 -12.39 15.90 3.73
CA LEU A 164 -11.88 16.48 4.98
C LEU A 164 -11.69 18.01 4.91
N ARG A 165 -11.58 18.58 3.71
CA ARG A 165 -11.56 20.03 3.47
C ARG A 165 -12.97 20.63 3.24
N GLY A 166 -14.01 19.82 3.24
CA GLY A 166 -15.40 20.26 3.01
C GLY A 166 -15.75 20.48 1.53
N ASP A 167 -14.92 20.01 0.60
CA ASP A 167 -15.15 20.14 -0.84
C ASP A 167 -15.79 18.87 -1.40
N ALA A 168 -17.12 18.78 -1.27
CA ALA A 168 -17.91 17.64 -1.74
C ALA A 168 -17.82 17.44 -3.26
N GLU A 169 -17.68 18.51 -4.04
CA GLU A 169 -17.60 18.44 -5.50
C GLU A 169 -16.29 17.78 -5.95
N GLN A 170 -15.15 18.25 -5.43
CA GLN A 170 -13.85 17.64 -5.73
C GLN A 170 -13.77 16.22 -5.20
N ALA A 171 -14.31 15.97 -4.00
CA ALA A 171 -14.36 14.64 -3.42
C ALA A 171 -15.13 13.66 -4.33
N ALA A 172 -16.32 14.04 -4.80
CA ALA A 172 -17.10 13.26 -5.77
C ALA A 172 -16.29 12.97 -7.05
N ALA A 173 -15.70 14.01 -7.64
CA ALA A 173 -14.95 13.89 -8.88
C ALA A 173 -13.79 12.90 -8.75
N HIS A 174 -13.08 12.93 -7.62
CA HIS A 174 -12.00 12.01 -7.32
C HIS A 174 -12.49 10.57 -7.10
N HIS A 175 -13.49 10.36 -6.25
CA HIS A 175 -14.01 9.01 -6.01
C HIS A 175 -14.65 8.38 -7.26
N LEU A 176 -15.30 9.16 -8.13
CA LEU A 176 -15.83 8.68 -9.41
C LEU A 176 -14.73 8.24 -10.38
N ARG A 177 -13.62 8.99 -10.48
CA ARG A 177 -12.45 8.59 -11.28
C ARG A 177 -11.83 7.30 -10.74
N GLY A 178 -11.65 7.20 -9.43
CA GLY A 178 -11.16 5.99 -8.78
C GLY A 178 -12.08 4.78 -9.03
N LEU A 179 -13.40 4.98 -8.95
CA LEU A 179 -14.40 3.95 -9.20
C LEU A 179 -14.37 3.45 -10.66
N ALA A 180 -14.19 4.35 -11.62
CA ALA A 180 -14.05 3.98 -13.03
C ALA A 180 -12.86 3.05 -13.25
N ILE A 181 -11.71 3.35 -12.63
CA ILE A 181 -10.51 2.51 -12.68
C ILE A 181 -10.75 1.17 -11.95
N ALA A 182 -11.33 1.20 -10.76
CA ALA A 182 -11.62 -0.01 -9.99
C ALA A 182 -12.53 -0.99 -10.76
N ARG A 183 -13.48 -0.48 -11.54
CA ARG A 183 -14.34 -1.27 -12.43
C ARG A 183 -13.59 -1.91 -13.58
N THR A 184 -12.59 -1.23 -14.17
CA THR A 184 -11.80 -1.83 -15.26
C THR A 184 -10.86 -2.92 -14.76
N LEU A 185 -10.44 -2.84 -13.50
CA LEU A 185 -9.58 -3.84 -12.85
C LEU A 185 -10.32 -5.07 -12.34
N ASP A 186 -11.64 -5.00 -12.19
CA ASP A 186 -12.44 -6.02 -11.48
C ASP A 186 -11.86 -6.33 -10.08
N GLU A 187 -11.42 -5.30 -9.36
CA GLU A 187 -10.85 -5.42 -8.01
C GLU A 187 -11.89 -5.03 -6.94
N PRO A 188 -12.45 -5.99 -6.18
CA PRO A 188 -13.52 -5.72 -5.22
C PRO A 188 -13.13 -4.72 -4.12
N ARG A 189 -11.87 -4.71 -3.71
CA ARG A 189 -11.38 -3.81 -2.64
C ARG A 189 -11.29 -2.37 -3.12
N ALA A 190 -10.82 -2.16 -4.34
CA ALA A 190 -10.77 -0.83 -4.95
C ALA A 190 -12.19 -0.27 -5.17
N LEU A 191 -13.12 -1.13 -5.60
CA LEU A 191 -14.54 -0.77 -5.73
C LEU A 191 -15.13 -0.32 -4.40
N ALA A 192 -14.96 -1.13 -3.35
CA ALA A 192 -15.46 -0.82 -2.02
C ALA A 192 -14.92 0.52 -1.48
N LEU A 193 -13.61 0.77 -1.63
CA LEU A 193 -12.98 2.01 -1.18
C LEU A 193 -13.56 3.25 -1.87
N CYS A 194 -13.82 3.17 -3.19
CA CYS A 194 -14.37 4.30 -3.91
C CYS A 194 -15.85 4.53 -3.56
N LEU A 195 -16.62 3.47 -3.34
CA LEU A 195 -18.02 3.56 -2.89
C LEU A 195 -18.14 4.11 -1.47
N GLU A 196 -17.23 3.74 -0.57
CA GLU A 196 -17.12 4.32 0.78
C GLU A 196 -16.93 5.84 0.69
N GLY A 197 -16.00 6.29 -0.15
CA GLY A 197 -15.79 7.72 -0.39
C GLY A 197 -17.03 8.43 -0.95
N LEU A 198 -17.72 7.83 -1.92
CA LEU A 198 -18.97 8.41 -2.44
C LEU A 198 -20.08 8.50 -1.39
N ALA A 199 -20.15 7.55 -0.45
CA ALA A 199 -21.07 7.63 0.68
C ALA A 199 -20.68 8.77 1.64
N GLY A 200 -19.38 8.98 1.89
CA GLY A 200 -18.87 10.13 2.64
C GLY A 200 -19.25 11.47 2.00
N VAL A 201 -19.14 11.54 0.67
CA VAL A 201 -19.58 12.70 -0.11
C VAL A 201 -21.08 12.96 0.03
N ALA A 202 -21.93 11.95 -0.10
CA ALA A 202 -23.38 12.11 0.06
C ALA A 202 -23.73 12.64 1.47
N ALA A 203 -23.10 12.06 2.50
CA ALA A 203 -23.27 12.52 3.87
C ALA A 203 -22.83 13.98 4.08
N LEU A 204 -21.75 14.41 3.41
CA LEU A 204 -21.27 15.79 3.44
C LEU A 204 -22.22 16.75 2.68
N ALA A 205 -22.81 16.30 1.57
CA ALA A 205 -23.75 17.08 0.77
C ALA A 205 -25.15 17.17 1.40
N GLY A 206 -25.48 16.27 2.34
CA GLY A 206 -26.78 16.20 3.01
C GLY A 206 -27.84 15.38 2.27
N ASP A 207 -27.41 14.46 1.40
CA ASP A 207 -28.25 13.58 0.57
C ASP A 207 -28.37 12.14 1.13
#